data_AF-A0A932B8X7-F1
#
_entry.id   AF-A0A932B8X7-F1
#
_cell.length_a   1.000
_cell.length_b   1.000
_cell.length_c   1.000
_cell.angle_alpha   90.00
_cell.angle_beta   90.00
_cell.angle_gamma   90.00
#
_symmetry.space_group_name_H-M   'P 1'
#
loop_
_entity.id
_entity.type
_entity.pdbx_description
1 polymer ?
#
loop_
_entity_poly.entity_id
_entity_poly.type
_entity_poly.pdbx_seq_one_letter_code
_entity_poly.pdbx_strand_id
1 'polypeptide(L)'
;MSLRLFHVTEFAQSMLSPADQREARHPAQLLIWASLWLALAGNLPFWRELIRLPMDVGSLLWIGLCFGLLTTAALGALLSLLNWPWLLKAVITLLLWLVALNSLLLWAGHGYLSANLPPGKVQAIWTQLRALPLWQPLLAFGLLALVPSVWMWQLSLRRVALASRLPQNMLLLLIFVCLLGLVWFLGKSALLPLLQDQPRWLELLSPFNTLLSLGH
;
A
#
# COMPACT_ATOMS: atom_id res chain seq x y z
N MET A 1 13.46 60.45 13.61
CA MET A 1 13.74 59.06 13.18
C MET A 1 12.70 58.15 13.80
N SER A 2 11.70 57.70 13.03
CA SER A 2 10.66 56.79 13.54
C SER A 2 11.09 55.34 13.32
N LEU A 3 11.29 54.62 14.42
CA LEU A 3 11.55 53.19 14.40
C LEU A 3 10.24 52.49 14.01
N ARG A 4 10.18 51.97 12.78
CA ARG A 4 9.09 51.08 12.34
C ARG A 4 9.25 49.74 13.07
N LEU A 5 8.41 49.54 14.08
CA LEU A 5 8.16 48.24 14.69
C LEU A 5 7.60 47.30 13.60
N PHE A 6 8.42 46.37 13.14
CA PHE A 6 7.98 45.31 12.25
C PHE A 6 7.03 44.38 13.01
N HIS A 7 5.86 44.14 12.43
CA HIS A 7 4.89 43.14 12.84
C HIS A 7 5.54 41.74 12.84
N VAL A 8 5.87 41.21 14.02
CA VAL A 8 6.34 39.82 14.23
C VAL A 8 5.18 38.96 14.74
N THR A 9 3.97 39.15 14.23
CA THR A 9 2.77 38.44 14.72
C THR A 9 2.32 37.27 13.84
N GLU A 10 2.98 36.97 12.72
CA GLU A 10 2.61 35.81 11.89
C GLU A 10 3.18 34.48 12.38
N PHE A 11 4.09 34.47 13.35
CA PHE A 11 4.70 33.23 13.87
C PHE A 11 3.81 32.48 14.87
N ALA A 12 2.69 33.05 15.31
CA ALA A 12 1.83 32.45 16.33
C ALA A 12 0.91 31.34 15.79
N GLN A 13 0.76 31.17 14.46
CA GLN A 13 -0.18 30.18 13.89
C GLN A 13 0.45 28.84 13.52
N SER A 14 1.77 28.69 13.56
CA SER A 14 2.40 27.39 13.36
C SER A 14 2.80 26.75 14.70
N MET A 15 2.00 25.80 15.17
CA MET A 15 2.32 24.94 16.33
C MET A 15 3.60 24.07 16.16
N LEU A 16 4.37 24.27 15.09
CA LEU A 16 5.62 23.58 14.80
C LEU A 16 6.69 24.65 14.62
N SER A 17 7.83 24.52 15.32
CA SER A 17 8.94 25.45 15.13
C SER A 17 9.42 25.38 13.67
N PRO A 18 10.01 26.44 13.12
CA PRO A 18 10.59 26.41 11.77
C PRO A 18 11.65 25.30 11.58
N ALA A 19 12.28 24.83 12.66
CA ALA A 19 13.18 23.68 12.64
C ALA A 19 12.41 22.36 12.44
N ASP A 20 11.29 22.16 13.16
CA ASP A 20 10.46 20.95 13.03
C ASP A 20 9.83 20.83 11.63
N GLN A 21 9.55 21.95 10.97
CA GLN A 21 9.05 21.96 9.59
C GLN A 21 10.10 21.57 8.55
N ARG A 22 11.40 21.76 8.85
CA ARG A 22 12.51 21.35 7.97
C ARG A 22 12.80 19.86 8.07
N GLU A 23 12.57 19.25 9.23
CA GLU A 23 12.66 17.80 9.43
C GLU A 23 11.41 17.04 8.98
N ALA A 24 10.27 17.74 8.84
CA ALA A 24 9.01 17.12 8.44
C ALA A 24 9.06 16.54 7.02
N ARG A 25 8.81 15.24 6.89
CA ARG A 25 8.84 14.54 5.60
C ARG A 25 7.65 14.90 4.72
N HIS A 26 7.85 14.84 3.41
CA HIS A 26 6.80 15.10 2.45
C HIS A 26 5.81 13.91 2.40
N PRO A 27 4.49 14.13 2.46
CA PRO A 27 3.50 13.04 2.47
C PRO A 27 3.58 12.12 1.24
N ALA A 28 4.01 12.65 0.10
CA ALA A 28 4.25 11.84 -1.11
C ALA A 28 5.31 10.74 -0.91
N GLN A 29 6.35 10.99 -0.09
CA GLN A 29 7.36 9.98 0.19
C GLN A 29 6.75 8.81 0.97
N LEU A 30 5.94 9.12 1.99
CA LEU A 30 5.24 8.08 2.76
C LEU A 30 4.34 7.23 1.86
N LEU A 31 3.61 7.88 0.94
CA LEU A 31 2.77 7.19 -0.04
C LEU A 31 3.60 6.22 -0.91
N ILE A 32 4.74 6.66 -1.45
CA ILE A 32 5.60 5.83 -2.30
C ILE A 32 6.13 4.63 -1.49
N TRP A 33 6.68 4.88 -0.29
CA TRP A 33 7.20 3.82 0.58
C TRP A 33 6.12 2.82 0.98
N ALA A 34 4.93 3.29 1.34
CA ALA A 34 3.80 2.44 1.69
C ALA A 34 3.34 1.59 0.50
N SER A 35 3.22 2.19 -0.68
CA SER A 35 2.80 1.49 -1.91
C SER A 35 3.78 0.38 -2.28
N LEU A 36 5.08 0.68 -2.20
CA LEU A 36 6.15 -0.28 -2.50
C LEU A 36 6.21 -1.39 -1.46
N TRP A 37 6.06 -1.06 -0.17
CA TRP A 37 6.00 -2.05 0.90
C TRP A 37 4.80 -3.00 0.75
N LEU A 38 3.61 -2.45 0.51
CA LEU A 38 2.39 -3.24 0.29
C LEU A 38 2.53 -4.13 -0.95
N ALA A 39 3.11 -3.62 -2.03
CA ALA A 39 3.31 -4.39 -3.26
C ALA A 39 4.33 -5.53 -3.09
N LEU A 40 5.44 -5.29 -2.39
CA LEU A 40 6.52 -6.28 -2.25
C LEU A 40 6.30 -7.19 -1.04
N ALA A 41 6.41 -6.65 0.18
CA ALA A 41 6.31 -7.42 1.41
C ALA A 41 4.89 -7.93 1.67
N GLY A 42 3.88 -7.18 1.24
CA GLY A 42 2.48 -7.56 1.41
C GLY A 42 1.97 -8.70 0.53
N ASN A 43 2.74 -9.09 -0.49
CA ASN A 43 2.34 -10.08 -1.48
C ASN A 43 3.25 -11.32 -1.47
N LEU A 44 3.83 -11.66 -0.30
CA LEU A 44 4.69 -12.85 -0.14
C LEU A 44 4.07 -14.15 -0.66
N PRO A 45 2.78 -14.47 -0.43
CA PRO A 45 2.17 -15.67 -1.00
C PRO A 45 2.14 -15.65 -2.52
N PHE A 46 1.87 -14.48 -3.13
CA PHE A 46 1.91 -14.32 -4.58
C PHE A 46 3.32 -14.55 -5.13
N TRP A 47 4.35 -13.96 -4.53
CA TRP A 47 5.74 -14.17 -4.95
C TRP A 47 6.16 -15.64 -4.85
N ARG A 48 5.70 -16.33 -3.81
CA ARG A 48 5.94 -17.77 -3.64
C ARG A 48 5.34 -18.58 -4.77
N GLU A 49 4.09 -18.32 -5.16
CA GLU A 49 3.46 -19.04 -6.28
C GLU A 49 4.11 -18.68 -7.62
N LEU A 50 4.54 -17.42 -7.79
CA LEU A 50 5.25 -16.98 -8.99
C LEU A 50 6.57 -17.74 -9.18
N ILE A 51 7.38 -17.87 -8.12
CA ILE A 51 8.68 -18.58 -8.15
C ILE A 51 8.50 -20.09 -8.40
N ARG A 52 7.34 -20.68 -8.09
CA ARG A 52 7.05 -22.10 -8.31
C ARG A 52 6.72 -22.43 -9.77
N LEU A 53 6.46 -21.43 -10.62
CA LEU A 53 6.19 -21.68 -12.02
C LEU A 53 7.45 -22.19 -12.73
N PRO A 54 7.34 -23.21 -13.59
CA PRO A 54 8.45 -23.71 -14.39
C PRO A 54 8.75 -22.73 -15.53
N MET A 55 9.42 -21.63 -15.23
CA MET A 55 9.83 -20.60 -16.18
C MET A 55 11.34 -20.33 -16.08
N ASP A 56 11.91 -19.75 -17.13
CA ASP A 56 13.28 -19.27 -17.08
C ASP A 56 13.41 -18.07 -16.12
N VAL A 57 14.59 -17.91 -15.52
CA VAL A 57 14.85 -16.87 -14.52
C VAL A 57 14.63 -15.47 -15.09
N GLY A 58 14.93 -15.24 -16.38
CA GLY A 58 14.74 -13.95 -17.04
C GLY A 58 13.27 -13.56 -17.11
N SER A 59 12.42 -14.45 -17.64
CA SER A 59 10.97 -14.24 -17.67
C SER A 59 10.38 -14.09 -16.28
N LEU A 60 10.80 -14.91 -15.32
CA LEU A 60 10.34 -14.83 -13.93
C LEU A 60 10.59 -13.45 -13.31
N LEU A 61 11.82 -12.93 -13.46
CA LEU A 61 12.19 -11.61 -12.96
C LEU A 61 11.41 -10.50 -13.66
N TRP A 62 11.23 -10.60 -14.98
CA TRP A 62 10.48 -9.62 -15.76
C TRP A 62 9.00 -9.58 -15.35
N ILE A 63 8.35 -10.74 -15.29
CA ILE A 63 6.95 -10.87 -14.86
C ILE A 63 6.81 -10.35 -13.43
N GLY A 64 7.71 -10.73 -12.53
CA GLY A 64 7.69 -10.28 -11.15
C GLY A 64 7.86 -8.76 -11.03
N LEU A 65 8.77 -8.17 -11.81
CA LEU A 65 8.93 -6.72 -11.88
C LEU A 65 7.66 -6.04 -12.39
N CYS A 66 7.03 -6.56 -13.45
CA CYS A 66 5.78 -6.02 -13.97
C CYS A 66 4.67 -6.06 -12.92
N PHE A 67 4.46 -7.19 -12.24
CA PHE A 67 3.44 -7.27 -11.18
C PHE A 67 3.73 -6.35 -10.00
N GLY A 68 4.98 -6.27 -9.56
CA GLY A 68 5.39 -5.39 -8.47
C GLY A 68 5.15 -3.92 -8.80
N LEU A 69 5.52 -3.49 -10.01
CA LEU A 69 5.32 -2.13 -10.48
C LEU A 69 3.83 -1.81 -10.72
N LEU A 70 3.05 -2.72 -11.31
CA LEU A 70 1.61 -2.55 -11.51
C LEU A 70 0.90 -2.38 -10.15
N THR A 71 1.22 -3.24 -9.19
CA THR A 71 0.65 -3.17 -7.84
C THR A 71 1.03 -1.87 -7.14
N THR A 72 2.31 -1.49 -7.19
CA THR A 72 2.80 -0.24 -6.60
C THR A 72 2.12 0.97 -7.22
N ALA A 73 1.97 0.98 -8.55
CA ALA A 73 1.38 2.10 -9.26
C ALA A 73 -0.13 2.19 -9.03
N ALA A 74 -0.84 1.06 -8.97
CA ALA A 74 -2.26 1.03 -8.63
C ALA A 74 -2.53 1.51 -7.19
N LEU A 75 -1.73 1.05 -6.22
CA LEU A 75 -1.83 1.53 -4.83
C LEU A 75 -1.45 3.00 -4.72
N GLY A 76 -0.40 3.43 -5.43
CA GLY A 76 0.03 4.83 -5.46
C GLY A 76 -1.04 5.75 -6.03
N ALA A 77 -1.70 5.34 -7.12
CA ALA A 77 -2.83 6.06 -7.69
C ALA A 77 -4.00 6.15 -6.69
N LEU A 78 -4.39 5.05 -6.05
CA LEU A 78 -5.46 5.04 -5.05
C LEU A 78 -5.14 5.94 -3.85
N LEU A 79 -3.93 5.81 -3.30
CA LEU A 79 -3.49 6.60 -2.14
C LEU A 79 -3.32 8.08 -2.49
N SER A 80 -3.02 8.43 -3.75
CA SER A 80 -2.89 9.82 -4.18
C SER A 80 -4.21 10.58 -4.09
N LEU A 81 -5.34 9.89 -4.33
CA LEU A 81 -6.69 10.43 -4.12
C LEU A 81 -7.00 10.65 -2.63
N LEU A 82 -6.42 9.82 -1.76
CA LEU A 82 -6.66 9.80 -0.31
C LEU A 82 -5.55 10.50 0.49
N ASN A 83 -4.74 11.34 -0.13
CA ASN A 83 -3.54 11.97 0.45
C ASN A 83 -3.83 13.13 1.44
N TRP A 84 -4.75 12.88 2.37
CA TRP A 84 -5.04 13.75 3.52
C TRP A 84 -4.21 13.28 4.72
N PRO A 85 -3.70 14.17 5.60
CA PRO A 85 -2.62 13.79 6.51
C PRO A 85 -3.03 12.74 7.55
N TRP A 86 -4.27 12.80 8.06
CA TRP A 86 -4.78 11.81 9.00
C TRP A 86 -5.41 10.61 8.28
N LEU A 87 -6.19 10.87 7.23
CA LEU A 87 -6.82 9.80 6.43
C LEU A 87 -5.78 8.89 5.78
N LEU A 88 -4.70 9.43 5.23
CA LEU A 88 -3.63 8.65 4.60
C LEU A 88 -2.99 7.70 5.60
N LYS A 89 -2.65 8.19 6.81
CA LYS A 89 -2.11 7.33 7.87
C LYS A 89 -3.11 6.24 8.27
N ALA A 90 -4.38 6.60 8.44
CA ALA A 90 -5.44 5.63 8.79
C ALA A 90 -5.63 4.57 7.69
N VAL A 91 -5.74 4.99 6.43
CA VAL A 91 -5.90 4.11 5.27
C VAL A 91 -4.69 3.21 5.09
N ILE A 92 -3.47 3.74 5.15
CA ILE A 92 -2.25 2.90 5.07
C ILE A 92 -2.22 1.89 6.21
N THR A 93 -2.55 2.29 7.45
CA THR A 93 -2.61 1.36 8.59
C THR A 93 -3.60 0.24 8.31
N LEU A 94 -4.82 0.59 7.87
CA LEU A 94 -5.84 -0.40 7.53
C LEU A 94 -5.36 -1.36 6.43
N LEU A 95 -4.76 -0.84 5.36
CA LEU A 95 -4.22 -1.65 4.27
C LEU A 95 -3.09 -2.58 4.74
N LEU A 96 -2.17 -2.11 5.58
CA LEU A 96 -1.09 -2.92 6.15
C LEU A 96 -1.63 -4.12 6.95
N TRP A 97 -2.63 -3.87 7.81
CA TRP A 97 -3.27 -4.94 8.59
C TRP A 97 -4.05 -5.93 7.72
N LEU A 98 -4.81 -5.42 6.75
CA LEU A 98 -5.55 -6.23 5.80
C LEU A 98 -4.62 -7.13 5.00
N VAL A 99 -3.52 -6.57 4.51
CA VAL A 99 -2.50 -7.28 3.74
C VAL A 99 -1.78 -8.32 4.60
N ALA A 100 -1.47 -8.03 5.86
CA ALA A 100 -0.88 -9.00 6.78
C ALA A 100 -1.83 -10.19 7.04
N LEU A 101 -3.12 -9.92 7.24
CA LEU A 101 -4.13 -10.96 7.42
C LEU A 101 -4.28 -11.82 6.16
N ASN A 102 -4.46 -11.19 4.98
CA ASN A 102 -4.57 -11.91 3.71
C ASN A 102 -3.31 -12.71 3.42
N SER A 103 -2.13 -12.14 3.67
CA SER A 103 -0.85 -12.84 3.52
C SER A 103 -0.79 -14.10 4.37
N LEU A 104 -1.18 -14.00 5.64
CA LEU A 104 -1.18 -15.13 6.56
C LEU A 104 -2.17 -16.23 6.14
N LEU A 105 -3.39 -15.85 5.76
CA LEU A 105 -4.42 -16.80 5.32
C LEU A 105 -4.01 -17.52 4.04
N LEU A 106 -3.55 -16.78 3.02
CA LEU A 106 -3.06 -17.35 1.77
C LEU A 106 -1.81 -18.21 1.99
N TRP A 107 -0.92 -17.79 2.90
CA TRP A 107 0.27 -18.57 3.24
C TRP A 107 -0.08 -19.94 3.82
N ALA A 108 -1.10 -19.98 4.69
CA ALA A 108 -1.66 -21.19 5.30
C ALA A 108 -2.51 -22.04 4.31
N GLY A 109 -2.69 -21.59 3.07
CA GLY A 109 -3.50 -22.27 2.05
C GLY A 109 -5.01 -22.02 2.19
N HIS A 110 -5.41 -21.07 3.03
CA HIS A 110 -6.79 -20.61 3.12
C HIS A 110 -7.08 -19.57 2.03
N GLY A 111 -8.36 -19.26 1.80
CA GLY A 111 -8.78 -18.19 0.90
C GLY A 111 -8.46 -16.79 1.44
N TYR A 112 -8.69 -15.77 0.62
CA TYR A 112 -8.55 -14.37 1.02
C TYR A 112 -9.78 -13.83 1.77
N LEU A 113 -9.61 -12.69 2.45
CA LEU A 113 -10.71 -11.96 3.06
C LEU A 113 -11.54 -11.27 1.97
N SER A 114 -12.76 -11.76 1.74
CA SER A 114 -13.75 -11.09 0.89
C SER A 114 -14.48 -10.01 1.69
N ALA A 115 -14.89 -8.93 1.05
CA ALA A 115 -15.68 -7.88 1.68
C ALA A 115 -17.10 -8.35 2.02
N ASN A 116 -17.71 -9.13 1.13
CA ASN A 116 -18.92 -9.89 1.41
C ASN A 116 -18.54 -11.15 2.19
N LEU A 117 -18.58 -11.05 3.52
CA LEU A 117 -18.35 -12.15 4.43
C LEU A 117 -19.67 -12.89 4.68
N PRO A 118 -19.87 -14.12 4.14
CA PRO A 118 -21.03 -14.90 4.50
C PRO A 118 -21.07 -15.15 6.01
N PRO A 119 -22.27 -15.30 6.60
CA PRO A 119 -22.42 -15.59 8.02
C PRO A 119 -21.59 -16.83 8.39
N GLY A 120 -20.80 -16.71 9.46
CA GLY A 120 -19.89 -17.77 9.92
C GLY A 120 -18.47 -17.72 9.34
N LYS A 121 -18.19 -16.96 8.26
CA LYS A 121 -16.82 -16.86 7.71
C LYS A 121 -15.84 -16.21 8.69
N VAL A 122 -16.29 -15.23 9.46
CA VAL A 122 -15.47 -14.62 10.53
C VAL A 122 -15.07 -15.67 11.58
N GLN A 123 -16.01 -16.52 11.98
CA GLN A 123 -15.74 -17.60 12.93
C GLN A 123 -14.81 -18.66 12.34
N ALA A 124 -14.95 -18.96 11.04
CA ALA A 124 -14.03 -19.84 10.32
C ALA A 124 -12.61 -19.26 10.28
N ILE A 125 -12.46 -17.98 9.91
CA ILE A 125 -11.17 -17.27 9.92
C ILE A 125 -10.55 -17.30 11.32
N TRP A 126 -11.35 -17.01 12.35
CA TRP A 126 -10.88 -17.05 13.74
C TRP A 126 -10.39 -18.44 14.15
N THR A 127 -11.10 -19.49 13.73
CA THR A 127 -10.73 -20.88 14.01
C THR A 127 -9.45 -21.26 13.26
N GLN A 128 -9.31 -20.82 12.00
CA GLN A 128 -8.10 -21.01 11.18
C GLN A 128 -6.88 -20.31 11.81
N LEU A 129 -7.03 -19.05 12.21
CA LEU A 129 -5.95 -18.29 12.85
C LEU A 129 -5.49 -18.91 14.17
N ARG A 130 -6.41 -19.47 14.96
CA ARG A 130 -6.09 -20.19 16.20
C ARG A 130 -5.42 -21.54 15.98
N ALA A 131 -5.66 -22.18 14.83
CA ALA A 131 -5.02 -23.43 14.48
C ALA A 131 -3.54 -23.23 14.07
N LEU A 132 -3.16 -22.02 13.68
CA LEU A 132 -1.78 -21.69 13.34
C LEU A 132 -0.90 -21.59 14.59
N PRO A 133 0.37 -21.99 14.51
CA PRO A 133 1.30 -21.83 15.62
C PRO A 133 1.52 -20.35 15.90
N LEU A 134 1.51 -19.95 17.17
CA LEU A 134 1.46 -18.55 17.63
C LEU A 134 2.54 -17.64 17.00
N TRP A 135 3.73 -18.17 16.71
CA TRP A 135 4.81 -17.40 16.11
C TRP A 135 4.50 -16.92 14.68
N GLN A 136 3.67 -17.62 13.91
CA GLN A 136 3.31 -17.24 12.53
C GLN A 136 2.48 -15.95 12.48
N PRO A 137 1.31 -15.84 13.16
CA PRO A 137 0.56 -14.58 13.19
C PRO A 137 1.37 -13.46 13.86
N LEU A 138 2.15 -13.76 14.90
CA LEU A 138 3.01 -12.74 15.53
C LEU A 138 4.04 -12.18 14.55
N LEU A 139 4.69 -13.04 13.76
CA LEU A 139 5.68 -12.61 12.78
C LEU A 139 5.01 -11.90 11.60
N ALA A 140 3.90 -12.42 11.08
CA ALA A 140 3.17 -11.81 9.97
C ALA A 140 2.60 -10.44 10.35
N PHE A 141 1.85 -10.33 11.45
CA PHE A 141 1.33 -9.05 11.91
C PHE A 141 2.44 -8.12 12.39
N GLY A 142 3.44 -8.64 13.09
CA GLY A 142 4.59 -7.86 13.57
C GLY A 142 5.34 -7.20 12.42
N LEU A 143 5.85 -7.99 11.48
CA LEU A 143 6.69 -7.51 10.40
C LEU A 143 5.90 -6.76 9.32
N LEU A 144 4.75 -7.29 8.88
CA LEU A 144 4.03 -6.73 7.74
C LEU A 144 3.13 -5.55 8.12
N ALA A 145 2.63 -5.48 9.36
CA ALA A 145 1.69 -4.46 9.79
C ALA A 145 2.20 -3.58 10.92
N LEU A 146 2.60 -4.16 12.06
CA LEU A 146 2.90 -3.42 13.28
C LEU A 146 4.12 -2.52 13.12
N VAL A 147 5.26 -3.08 12.70
CA VAL A 147 6.52 -2.35 12.47
C VAL A 147 6.33 -1.17 11.51
N PRO A 148 5.80 -1.35 10.28
CA PRO A 148 5.60 -0.25 9.35
C PRO A 148 4.56 0.76 9.84
N SER A 149 3.53 0.32 10.57
CA SER A 149 2.55 1.23 11.18
C SER A 149 3.21 2.10 12.24
N VAL A 150 3.89 1.53 13.23
CA VAL A 150 4.56 2.29 14.30
C VAL A 150 5.56 3.28 13.71
N TRP A 151 6.39 2.84 12.77
CA TRP A 151 7.33 3.70 12.07
C TRP A 151 6.64 4.88 11.36
N MET A 152 5.55 4.63 10.63
CA MET A 152 4.78 5.68 9.96
C MET A 152 4.13 6.67 10.94
N TRP A 153 3.61 6.19 12.06
CA TRP A 153 2.94 7.04 13.05
C TRP A 153 3.92 7.96 13.77
N GLN A 154 5.18 7.56 13.91
CA GLN A 154 6.28 8.40 14.43
C GLN A 154 6.73 9.50 13.45
N LEU A 155 6.39 9.42 12.15
CA LEU A 155 6.79 10.44 11.18
C LEU A 155 5.96 11.73 11.32
N SER A 156 6.65 12.84 11.58
CA SER A 156 6.11 14.19 11.46
C SER A 156 5.90 14.54 9.98
N LEU A 157 4.63 14.63 9.56
CA LEU A 157 4.26 14.99 8.19
C LEU A 157 4.15 16.50 8.04
N ARG A 158 4.75 17.04 6.97
CA ARG A 158 4.65 18.47 6.67
C ARG A 158 3.20 18.85 6.39
N ARG A 159 2.69 19.88 7.07
CA ARG A 159 1.35 20.44 6.79
C ARG A 159 1.41 21.26 5.50
N VAL A 160 0.97 20.65 4.40
CA VAL A 160 0.78 21.37 3.12
C VAL A 160 -0.60 22.03 3.14
N ALA A 161 -0.70 23.28 2.66
CA ALA A 161 -1.96 24.00 2.52
C ALA A 161 -2.91 23.28 1.54
N LEU A 162 -4.21 23.29 1.83
CA LEU A 162 -5.21 22.53 1.05
C LEU A 162 -5.18 22.85 -0.45
N ALA A 163 -5.03 24.14 -0.79
CA ALA A 163 -4.99 24.63 -2.17
C ALA A 163 -3.76 24.12 -2.95
N SER A 164 -2.63 23.94 -2.29
CA SER A 164 -1.41 23.41 -2.92
C SER A 164 -1.38 21.88 -2.98
N ARG A 165 -2.21 21.19 -2.18
CA ARG A 165 -2.30 19.71 -2.18
C ARG A 165 -3.00 19.16 -3.40
N LEU A 166 -4.09 19.80 -3.85
CA LEU A 166 -4.88 19.29 -4.96
C LEU A 166 -4.07 19.11 -6.25
N PRO A 167 -3.32 20.12 -6.75
CA PRO A 167 -2.50 19.95 -7.95
C PRO A 167 -1.36 18.94 -7.75
N GLN A 168 -0.79 18.85 -6.54
CA GLN A 168 0.23 17.85 -6.24
C GLN A 168 -0.32 16.42 -6.27
N ASN A 169 -1.51 16.20 -5.71
CA ASN A 169 -2.19 14.91 -5.74
C ASN A 169 -2.57 14.51 -7.18
N MET A 170 -3.03 15.48 -7.98
CA MET A 170 -3.32 15.26 -9.40
C MET A 170 -2.07 14.90 -10.20
N LEU A 171 -0.95 15.58 -9.94
CA LEU A 171 0.32 15.24 -10.57
C LEU A 171 0.80 13.84 -10.18
N LEU A 172 0.71 13.47 -8.89
CA LEU A 172 1.06 12.13 -8.41
C LEU A 172 0.15 11.07 -9.03
N LEU A 173 -1.16 11.31 -9.08
CA LEU A 173 -2.12 10.44 -9.73
C LEU A 173 -1.75 10.22 -11.19
N LEU A 174 -1.48 11.30 -11.93
CA LEU A 174 -1.08 11.24 -13.33
C LEU A 174 0.19 10.41 -13.51
N ILE A 175 1.22 10.63 -12.68
CA ILE A 175 2.46 9.86 -12.72
C ILE A 175 2.20 8.37 -12.53
N PHE A 176 1.40 7.99 -11.52
CA PHE A 176 1.09 6.59 -11.26
C PHE A 176 0.21 5.96 -12.35
N VAL A 177 -0.74 6.70 -12.93
CA VAL A 177 -1.55 6.24 -14.05
C VAL A 177 -0.70 6.06 -15.31
N CYS A 178 0.21 6.98 -15.60
CA CYS A 178 1.16 6.83 -16.70
C CYS A 178 2.09 5.64 -16.48
N LEU A 179 2.58 5.43 -15.25
CA LEU A 179 3.39 4.27 -14.89
C LEU A 179 2.62 2.96 -15.08
N LEU A 180 1.35 2.90 -14.63
CA LEU A 180 0.46 1.76 -14.86
C LEU A 180 0.33 1.44 -16.35
N GLY A 181 -0.01 2.45 -17.16
CA GLY A 181 -0.19 2.30 -18.60
C GLY A 181 1.10 1.86 -19.31
N LEU A 182 2.25 2.42 -18.92
CA LEU A 182 3.55 2.08 -19.46
C LEU A 182 3.94 0.63 -19.13
N VAL A 183 3.85 0.24 -17.86
CA VAL A 183 4.21 -1.11 -17.42
C VAL A 183 3.27 -2.14 -18.05
N TRP A 184 1.98 -1.85 -18.12
CA TRP A 184 1.03 -2.71 -18.83
C TRP A 184 1.39 -2.84 -20.30
N PHE A 185 1.67 -1.74 -20.99
CA PHE A 185 2.02 -1.76 -22.41
C PHE A 185 3.29 -2.58 -22.70
N LEU A 186 4.31 -2.46 -21.85
CA LEU A 186 5.58 -3.19 -21.97
C LEU A 186 5.45 -4.66 -21.53
N GLY A 187 4.64 -4.95 -20.51
CA GLY A 187 4.51 -6.27 -19.91
C GLY A 187 3.41 -7.15 -20.51
N LYS A 188 2.47 -6.59 -21.30
CA LYS A 188 1.27 -7.30 -21.78
C LYS A 188 1.57 -8.63 -22.48
N SER A 189 2.66 -8.71 -23.23
CA SER A 189 3.02 -9.94 -23.96
C SER A 189 3.37 -11.10 -23.03
N ALA A 190 3.98 -10.80 -21.87
CA ALA A 190 4.33 -11.78 -20.85
C ALA A 190 3.18 -12.04 -19.87
N LEU A 191 2.39 -11.01 -19.54
CA LEU A 191 1.31 -11.09 -18.55
C LEU A 191 0.03 -11.71 -19.09
N LEU A 192 -0.34 -11.40 -20.33
CA LEU A 192 -1.64 -11.78 -20.89
C LEU A 192 -1.84 -13.30 -20.95
N PRO A 193 -0.85 -14.12 -21.38
CA PRO A 193 -0.99 -15.58 -21.35
C PRO A 193 -1.20 -16.11 -19.93
N LEU A 194 -0.47 -15.59 -18.94
CA LEU A 194 -0.58 -16.00 -17.53
C LEU A 194 -1.95 -15.67 -16.92
N LEU A 195 -2.48 -14.49 -17.25
CA LEU A 195 -3.79 -14.05 -16.76
C LEU A 195 -4.95 -14.80 -17.44
N GLN A 196 -4.79 -15.19 -18.70
CA GLN A 196 -5.79 -15.97 -19.45
C GLN A 196 -5.85 -17.42 -18.99
N ASP A 197 -4.70 -18.02 -18.68
CA ASP A 197 -4.61 -19.43 -18.30
C ASP A 197 -5.16 -19.65 -16.87
N GLN A 198 -4.91 -18.70 -15.94
CA GLN A 198 -5.48 -18.76 -14.59
C GLN A 198 -5.88 -17.37 -14.04
N PRO A 199 -7.18 -17.01 -14.00
CA PRO A 199 -7.62 -15.73 -13.43
C PRO A 199 -7.36 -15.60 -11.91
N ARG A 200 -6.96 -16.69 -11.25
CA ARG A 200 -6.66 -16.76 -9.82
C ARG A 200 -5.50 -15.86 -9.39
N TRP A 201 -4.63 -15.42 -10.31
CA TRP A 201 -3.52 -14.52 -9.99
C TRP A 201 -3.98 -13.18 -9.42
N LEU A 202 -5.11 -12.66 -9.89
CA LEU A 202 -5.69 -11.43 -9.34
C LEU A 202 -6.24 -11.62 -7.92
N GLU A 203 -6.69 -12.82 -7.58
CA GLU A 203 -7.20 -13.15 -6.24
C GLU A 203 -6.08 -13.27 -5.19
N LEU A 204 -4.87 -13.62 -5.63
CA LEU A 204 -3.70 -13.68 -4.76
C LEU A 204 -3.15 -12.29 -4.42
N LEU A 205 -3.49 -11.28 -5.23
CA LEU A 205 -2.92 -9.96 -5.13
C LEU A 205 -3.65 -9.13 -4.07
N SER A 206 -3.00 -8.96 -2.92
CA SER A 206 -3.52 -8.20 -1.79
C SER A 206 -3.01 -6.76 -1.85
N PRO A 207 -3.84 -5.74 -1.54
CA PRO A 207 -5.23 -5.78 -1.05
C PRO A 207 -6.31 -5.77 -2.16
N PHE A 208 -5.94 -5.86 -3.44
CA PHE A 208 -6.88 -5.75 -4.56
C PHE A 208 -7.94 -6.85 -4.55
N ASN A 209 -7.59 -8.05 -4.11
CA ASN A 209 -8.54 -9.15 -3.90
C ASN A 209 -9.73 -8.76 -3.02
N THR A 210 -9.49 -8.12 -1.88
CA THR A 210 -10.55 -7.64 -0.99
C THR A 210 -11.26 -6.42 -1.58
N LEU A 211 -10.53 -5.48 -2.18
CA LEU A 211 -11.13 -4.27 -2.74
C LEU A 211 -12.04 -4.54 -3.94
N LEU A 212 -11.65 -5.43 -4.85
CA LEU A 212 -12.46 -5.83 -6.00
C LEU A 212 -13.71 -6.59 -5.57
N SER A 213 -13.62 -7.35 -4.46
CA SER A 213 -14.79 -8.03 -3.89
C SER A 213 -15.84 -7.08 -3.28
N LEU A 214 -15.56 -5.78 -3.15
CA LEU A 214 -16.57 -4.76 -2.78
C LEU A 214 -17.47 -4.37 -3.96
N GLY A 215 -16.99 -4.55 -5.19
CA GLY A 215 -17.71 -4.15 -6.40
C GLY A 215 -18.68 -5.21 -6.95
N HIS A 216 -18.73 -6.38 -6.33
CA HIS A 216 -19.56 -7.53 -6.71
C HIS A 216 -20.42 -7.99 -5.54
#